data_AF-A0A4R4P330-F1
#
_entry.id   AF-A0A4R4P330-F1
#
_cell.length_a   1.000
_cell.length_b   1.000
_cell.length_c   1.000
_cell.angle_alpha   90.00
_cell.angle_beta   90.00
_cell.angle_gamma   90.00
#
_symmetry.space_group_name_H-M   'P 1'
#
loop_
_entity.id
_entity.type
_entity.pdbx_description
1 polymer ?
#
loop_
_entity_poly.entity_id
_entity_poly.type
_entity_poly.pdbx_seq_one_letter_code
_entity_poly.pdbx_strand_id
1 'polypeptide(L)'
;MWQRGRIGVQGDPRKGITHGSRHGSSSVGRGAAVIGRTEDQGIPPEFFEGGSASFVDFLRLHSPELLPVNRVPEGDAPEVPHGTTVLALEFPGGVMMAGDRRATQGNRIAYRELDKVQRADEYSAVAFAGTVGLALEMVRLFQVELEHYEKMETVPLSLPGKARRLGAVIQANLAQALQGLAVVPLFTGYDPGTGEGRIYTYDITGAPQEARDFHADGSGSPYALGALKKLYRRDLSLEDAATVCVQAMFDAADDDTATGGPDPMRRIYPTIAVVTEDGYRRLPEDQVSAIAEEVVRGRMENPGGPTAPLR
;
A
#
# COMPACT_ATOMS: atom_id res chain seq x y z
N MET A 1 25.58 -5.53 22.83
CA MET A 1 26.74 -4.83 23.43
C MET A 1 27.70 -4.46 22.32
N TRP A 2 27.56 -3.29 21.69
CA TRP A 2 28.60 -2.59 20.92
C TRP A 2 28.23 -1.10 20.87
N GLN A 3 29.22 -0.24 21.10
CA GLN A 3 29.11 1.12 21.64
C GLN A 3 28.87 2.23 20.59
N ARG A 4 28.29 3.33 21.09
CA ARG A 4 28.13 4.63 20.40
C ARG A 4 29.47 5.37 20.33
N GLY A 5 29.72 6.06 19.22
CA GLY A 5 30.70 7.15 19.14
C GLY A 5 30.00 8.45 18.74
N ARG A 6 29.89 9.40 19.69
CA ARG A 6 29.53 10.80 19.42
C ARG A 6 30.81 11.57 19.07
N ILE A 7 30.76 12.41 18.06
CA ILE A 7 31.71 13.51 17.88
C ILE A 7 30.88 14.79 17.88
N GLY A 8 31.09 15.61 18.91
CA GLY A 8 30.51 16.94 19.01
C GLY A 8 31.43 17.97 18.34
N VAL A 9 30.84 18.98 17.73
CA VAL A 9 31.52 20.24 17.43
C VAL A 9 30.65 21.37 17.95
N GLN A 10 31.27 22.17 18.81
CA GLN A 10 30.72 23.26 19.60
C GLN A 10 31.06 24.57 18.88
N GLY A 11 30.07 25.42 18.64
CA GLY A 11 30.23 26.76 18.05
C GLY A 11 29.43 27.79 18.82
N ASP A 12 30.15 28.74 19.41
CA ASP A 12 29.70 29.85 20.29
C ASP A 12 28.96 30.97 19.50
N PRO A 13 27.86 31.56 20.02
CA PRO A 13 27.15 32.65 19.35
C PRO A 13 27.55 34.04 19.89
N ARG A 14 27.76 35.04 19.02
CA ARG A 14 27.69 36.48 19.39
C ARG A 14 27.70 37.48 18.22
N LYS A 15 26.61 38.27 18.16
CA LYS A 15 26.48 39.75 18.00
C LYS A 15 26.62 40.47 16.64
N GLY A 16 25.62 41.34 16.40
CA GLY A 16 25.64 42.61 15.63
C GLY A 16 24.25 42.92 15.02
N ILE A 17 23.32 43.66 15.64
CA ILE A 17 23.17 45.12 15.89
C ILE A 17 22.96 46.01 14.63
N THR A 18 21.67 46.24 14.32
CA THR A 18 20.91 47.50 14.05
C THR A 18 21.07 48.42 12.82
N HIS A 19 19.90 49.04 12.52
CA HIS A 19 19.56 50.26 11.73
C HIS A 19 19.41 50.06 10.21
N GLY A 20 18.42 50.59 9.50
CA GLY A 20 17.33 51.52 9.82
C GLY A 20 16.95 52.31 8.56
N SER A 21 15.68 52.70 8.45
CA SER A 21 15.14 53.89 7.76
C SER A 21 14.12 53.66 6.63
N ARG A 22 13.04 54.45 6.77
CA ARG A 22 11.84 54.60 5.96
C ARG A 22 12.11 55.49 4.76
N HIS A 23 11.41 55.28 3.64
CA HIS A 23 10.88 56.25 2.66
C HIS A 23 9.64 55.52 2.06
N GLY A 24 8.40 56.01 1.92
CA GLY A 24 7.88 57.37 1.87
C GLY A 24 7.54 57.77 0.44
N SER A 25 6.38 57.36 -0.13
CA SER A 25 5.64 58.19 -1.11
C SER A 25 4.22 57.70 -1.37
N SER A 26 3.31 58.67 -1.38
CA SER A 26 1.89 58.63 -1.68
C SER A 26 1.60 58.62 -3.18
N SER A 27 0.51 57.99 -3.62
CA SER A 27 -0.31 58.55 -4.70
C SER A 27 -1.78 58.11 -4.58
N VAL A 28 -2.65 59.09 -4.83
CA VAL A 28 -4.10 59.04 -4.73
C VAL A 28 -4.70 58.75 -6.11
N GLY A 29 -5.74 57.91 -6.13
CA GLY A 29 -6.89 58.12 -7.01
C GLY A 29 -7.10 57.08 -8.11
N ARG A 30 -8.19 56.30 -8.00
CA ARG A 30 -9.47 56.55 -8.70
C ARG A 30 -10.34 55.30 -8.54
N GLY A 31 -11.59 55.50 -8.12
CA GLY A 31 -12.59 54.45 -8.11
C GLY A 31 -12.94 54.01 -9.54
N ALA A 32 -13.10 52.71 -9.72
CA ALA A 32 -13.87 52.13 -10.82
C ALA A 32 -14.45 50.79 -10.34
N ALA A 33 -15.79 50.78 -10.27
CA ALA A 33 -16.70 49.65 -10.30
C ALA A 33 -16.29 48.35 -9.58
N VAL A 34 -16.91 48.14 -8.42
CA VAL A 34 -17.16 46.79 -7.87
C VAL A 34 -18.14 46.10 -8.83
N ILE A 35 -17.61 45.43 -9.85
CA ILE A 35 -18.36 44.43 -10.60
C ILE A 35 -18.20 43.15 -9.82
N GLY A 36 -19.27 42.73 -9.15
CA GLY A 36 -19.34 41.45 -8.46
C GLY A 36 -19.04 40.32 -9.45
N ARG A 37 -17.82 39.77 -9.38
CA ARG A 37 -17.54 38.43 -9.85
C ARG A 37 -17.71 37.50 -8.66
N THR A 38 -18.74 36.67 -8.73
CA THR A 38 -18.78 35.39 -8.04
C THR A 38 -17.61 34.54 -8.56
N GLU A 39 -16.44 34.64 -7.92
CA GLU A 39 -15.25 33.84 -8.25
C GLU A 39 -15.34 32.39 -7.75
N ASP A 40 -16.44 31.98 -7.13
CA ASP A 40 -16.48 30.76 -6.31
C ASP A 40 -17.49 29.70 -6.77
N GLN A 41 -17.89 29.69 -8.04
CA GLN A 41 -18.86 28.71 -8.59
C GLN A 41 -18.46 28.06 -9.93
N GLY A 42 -17.29 28.41 -10.47
CA GLY A 42 -16.74 27.73 -11.65
C GLY A 42 -15.79 26.60 -11.24
N ILE A 43 -15.80 25.50 -11.99
CA ILE A 43 -14.68 24.54 -11.91
C ILE A 43 -13.41 25.32 -12.28
N PRO A 44 -12.33 25.27 -11.47
CA PRO A 44 -11.11 26.01 -11.76
C PRO A 44 -10.53 25.68 -13.15
N PRO A 45 -9.96 26.68 -13.88
CA PRO A 45 -9.51 26.52 -15.25
C PRO A 45 -8.48 25.40 -15.46
N GLU A 46 -7.66 25.11 -14.44
CA GLU A 46 -6.69 24.01 -14.42
C GLU A 46 -7.32 22.63 -14.68
N PHE A 47 -8.57 22.40 -14.28
CA PHE A 47 -9.27 21.13 -14.56
C PHE A 47 -9.68 20.97 -16.04
N PHE A 48 -9.56 22.03 -16.85
CA PHE A 48 -9.82 22.01 -18.28
C PHE A 48 -8.54 22.01 -19.11
N GLU A 49 -7.37 22.11 -18.49
CA GLU A 49 -6.11 21.98 -19.19
C GLU A 49 -5.90 20.50 -19.57
N GLY A 50 -5.73 20.22 -20.87
CA GLY A 50 -5.35 18.90 -21.39
C GLY A 50 -3.89 18.55 -21.08
N GLY A 51 -3.50 18.69 -19.81
CA GLY A 51 -2.16 18.41 -19.30
C GLY A 51 -1.85 16.91 -19.22
N SER A 52 -0.96 16.54 -18.30
CA SER A 52 -0.55 15.14 -18.09
C SER A 52 -1.76 14.27 -17.73
N ALA A 53 -1.89 13.09 -18.34
CA ALA A 53 -2.86 12.05 -17.95
C ALA A 53 -2.51 11.36 -16.60
N SER A 54 -1.75 12.05 -15.74
CA SER A 54 -1.35 11.60 -14.42
C SER A 54 -1.90 12.58 -13.40
N PHE A 55 -2.75 12.08 -12.52
CA PHE A 55 -3.29 12.83 -11.40
C PHE A 55 -2.19 13.21 -10.40
N VAL A 56 -1.16 12.37 -10.22
CA VAL A 56 0.02 12.71 -9.41
C VAL A 56 0.76 13.92 -9.99
N ASP A 57 0.96 13.97 -11.31
CA ASP A 57 1.59 15.13 -11.95
C ASP A 57 0.70 16.38 -11.87
N PHE A 58 -0.62 16.20 -12.04
CA PHE A 58 -1.60 17.27 -11.88
C PHE A 58 -1.54 17.87 -10.46
N LEU A 59 -1.58 17.04 -9.42
CA LEU A 59 -1.43 17.49 -8.03
C LEU A 59 -0.09 18.18 -7.80
N ARG A 60 1.01 17.67 -8.38
CA ARG A 60 2.33 18.29 -8.26
C ARG A 60 2.35 19.71 -8.82
N LEU A 61 1.60 19.98 -9.88
CA LEU A 61 1.55 21.27 -10.56
C LEU A 61 0.58 22.26 -9.90
N HIS A 62 -0.60 21.79 -9.49
CA HIS A 62 -1.71 22.68 -9.09
C HIS A 62 -2.05 22.65 -7.60
N SER A 63 -1.74 21.56 -6.88
CA SER A 63 -2.07 21.41 -5.45
C SER A 63 -1.03 20.56 -4.72
N PRO A 64 0.25 21.00 -4.66
CA PRO A 64 1.34 20.19 -4.13
C PRO A 64 1.14 19.80 -2.67
N GLU A 65 0.45 20.60 -1.87
CA GLU A 65 0.09 20.32 -0.47
C GLU A 65 -0.79 19.08 -0.28
N LEU A 66 -1.43 18.61 -1.37
CA LEU A 66 -2.19 17.36 -1.36
C LEU A 66 -1.32 16.12 -1.51
N LEU A 67 -0.06 16.27 -1.95
CA LEU A 67 0.86 15.14 -2.06
C LEU A 67 1.46 14.75 -0.70
N PRO A 68 1.60 13.45 -0.41
CA PRO A 68 2.14 12.99 0.88
C PRO A 68 3.56 13.51 1.19
N VAL A 69 4.44 13.63 0.18
CA VAL A 69 5.80 14.22 0.33
C VAL A 69 5.80 15.60 0.99
N ASN A 70 4.75 16.40 0.79
CA ASN A 70 4.71 17.78 1.26
C ASN A 70 4.08 17.93 2.65
N ARG A 71 3.71 16.82 3.30
CA ARG A 71 3.07 16.80 4.64
C ARG A 71 3.97 16.23 5.74
N VAL A 72 5.27 16.27 5.54
CA VAL A 72 6.28 15.76 6.48
C VAL A 72 6.38 16.70 7.71
N PRO A 73 6.04 16.24 8.93
CA PRO A 73 6.32 17.01 10.14
C PRO A 73 7.83 17.04 10.43
N GLU A 74 8.37 18.16 10.90
CA GLU A 74 9.74 18.22 11.41
C GLU A 74 9.84 17.47 12.75
N GLY A 75 10.68 16.43 12.84
CA GLY A 75 10.96 15.70 14.09
C GLY A 75 11.21 14.20 13.90
N ASP A 76 11.40 13.48 15.01
CA ASP A 76 11.40 12.03 15.01
C ASP A 76 9.99 11.52 14.62
N ALA A 77 9.95 10.50 13.76
CA ALA A 77 8.68 9.91 13.34
C ALA A 77 7.93 9.34 14.55
N PRO A 78 6.65 9.69 14.76
CA PRO A 78 5.86 9.14 15.85
C PRO A 78 5.67 7.62 15.66
N GLU A 79 5.52 6.90 16.77
CA GLU A 79 5.16 5.48 16.76
C GLU A 79 3.70 5.31 16.29
N VAL A 80 3.54 5.17 14.98
CA VAL A 80 2.25 5.02 14.29
C VAL A 80 1.91 3.55 14.04
N PRO A 81 0.63 3.19 13.84
CA PRO A 81 0.26 1.81 13.55
C PRO A 81 0.97 1.31 12.28
N HIS A 82 1.68 0.20 12.43
CA HIS A 82 2.42 -0.49 11.38
C HIS A 82 2.39 -2.01 11.63
N GLY A 83 3.18 -2.78 10.89
CA GLY A 83 3.35 -4.22 11.13
C GLY A 83 2.20 -5.04 10.55
N THR A 84 2.52 -5.88 9.59
CA THR A 84 1.55 -6.52 8.69
C THR A 84 2.21 -7.66 7.93
N THR A 85 1.44 -8.64 7.49
CA THR A 85 1.83 -9.58 6.45
C THR A 85 0.78 -9.63 5.36
N VAL A 86 1.26 -9.46 4.13
CA VAL A 86 0.47 -9.62 2.91
C VAL A 86 1.19 -10.60 2.01
N LEU A 87 0.45 -11.37 1.23
CA LEU A 87 1.01 -12.32 0.29
C LEU A 87 0.16 -12.39 -0.96
N ALA A 88 0.76 -12.90 -2.03
CA ALA A 88 0.08 -13.21 -3.27
C ALA A 88 0.63 -14.50 -3.86
N LEU A 89 -0.20 -15.21 -4.61
CA LEU A 89 0.19 -16.37 -5.40
C LEU A 89 -0.61 -16.44 -6.70
N GLU A 90 0.05 -16.91 -7.76
CA GLU A 90 -0.55 -17.22 -9.04
C GLU A 90 -1.24 -18.59 -8.98
N PHE A 91 -2.32 -18.78 -9.72
CA PHE A 91 -2.94 -20.10 -9.89
C PHE A 91 -3.59 -20.17 -11.27
N PRO A 92 -3.94 -21.36 -11.79
CA PRO A 92 -4.64 -21.49 -13.05
C PRO A 92 -5.92 -20.64 -13.07
N GLY A 93 -5.96 -19.64 -13.95
CA GLY A 93 -7.09 -18.71 -14.10
C GLY A 93 -6.94 -17.37 -13.37
N GLY A 94 -5.86 -17.12 -12.63
CA GLY A 94 -5.62 -15.79 -12.08
C GLY A 94 -4.56 -15.68 -11.00
N VAL A 95 -4.76 -14.69 -10.12
CA VAL A 95 -3.88 -14.38 -8.99
C VAL A 95 -4.72 -14.16 -7.74
N MET A 96 -4.22 -14.65 -6.61
CA MET A 96 -4.84 -14.51 -5.30
C MET A 96 -3.95 -13.67 -4.39
N MET A 97 -4.56 -12.85 -3.55
CA MET A 97 -3.89 -11.98 -2.60
C MET A 97 -4.55 -12.13 -1.22
N ALA A 98 -3.73 -12.22 -0.17
CA ALA A 98 -4.20 -12.33 1.21
C ALA A 98 -3.47 -11.36 2.13
N GLY A 99 -4.16 -10.91 3.18
CA GLY A 99 -3.59 -10.02 4.19
C GLY A 99 -4.13 -10.31 5.57
N ASP A 100 -3.25 -10.30 6.57
CA ASP A 100 -3.64 -10.44 7.97
C ASP A 100 -4.42 -9.21 8.46
N ARG A 101 -5.08 -9.30 9.60
CA ARG A 101 -5.97 -8.23 10.10
C ARG A 101 -5.38 -7.35 11.21
N ARG A 102 -4.16 -7.66 11.69
CA ARG A 102 -3.53 -6.96 12.82
C ARG A 102 -2.75 -5.73 12.36
N ALA A 103 -2.69 -4.71 13.20
CA ALA A 103 -1.64 -3.70 13.14
C ALA A 103 -1.21 -3.36 14.56
N THR A 104 0.08 -3.09 14.75
CA THR A 104 0.66 -2.80 16.05
C THR A 104 1.26 -1.39 16.11
N GLN A 105 1.27 -0.82 17.31
CA GLN A 105 2.05 0.35 17.69
C GLN A 105 3.01 -0.11 18.78
N GLY A 106 4.25 -0.36 18.38
CA GLY A 106 5.20 -1.08 19.22
C GLY A 106 4.66 -2.46 19.58
N ASN A 107 4.50 -2.72 20.87
CA ASN A 107 3.97 -3.98 21.40
C ASN A 107 2.45 -3.99 21.61
N ARG A 108 1.74 -2.89 21.29
CA ARG A 108 0.29 -2.78 21.45
C ARG A 108 -0.42 -3.10 20.15
N ILE A 109 -1.48 -3.89 20.21
CA ILE A 109 -2.38 -4.10 19.06
C ILE A 109 -3.26 -2.85 18.92
N ALA A 110 -3.05 -2.10 17.83
CA ALA A 110 -3.83 -0.91 17.50
C ALA A 110 -5.10 -1.27 16.72
N TYR A 111 -4.98 -2.19 15.76
CA TYR A 111 -6.11 -2.69 14.96
C TYR A 111 -6.14 -4.21 14.96
N ARG A 112 -7.35 -4.77 14.94
CA ARG A 112 -7.60 -6.22 14.81
C ARG A 112 -8.36 -6.60 13.54
N GLU A 113 -8.99 -5.63 12.89
CA GLU A 113 -9.85 -5.84 11.72
C GLU A 113 -9.38 -4.99 10.53
N LEU A 114 -8.08 -4.66 10.47
CA LEU A 114 -7.53 -3.86 9.38
C LEU A 114 -7.60 -4.64 8.06
N ASP A 115 -8.12 -4.00 7.03
CA ASP A 115 -8.26 -4.60 5.72
C ASP A 115 -7.21 -4.08 4.74
N LYS A 116 -6.24 -4.95 4.44
CA LYS A 116 -5.03 -4.59 3.69
C LYS A 116 -5.14 -4.86 2.21
N VAL A 117 -6.06 -5.72 1.79
CA VAL A 117 -6.19 -6.17 0.40
C VAL A 117 -7.28 -5.35 -0.28
N GLN A 118 -6.88 -4.33 -1.01
CA GLN A 118 -7.78 -3.37 -1.65
C GLN A 118 -7.89 -3.65 -3.15
N ARG A 119 -9.06 -3.39 -3.72
CA ARG A 119 -9.22 -3.35 -5.18
C ARG A 119 -8.41 -2.17 -5.73
N ALA A 120 -7.61 -2.37 -6.77
CA ALA A 120 -6.96 -1.25 -7.47
C ALA A 120 -7.85 -0.78 -8.63
N ASP A 121 -8.27 -1.69 -9.51
CA ASP A 121 -9.29 -1.44 -10.53
C ASP A 121 -10.09 -2.73 -10.84
N GLU A 122 -10.71 -2.85 -12.02
CA GLU A 122 -11.48 -4.04 -12.41
C GLU A 122 -10.62 -5.32 -12.43
N TYR A 123 -9.38 -5.27 -12.90
CA TYR A 123 -8.51 -6.44 -13.10
C TYR A 123 -7.23 -6.37 -12.27
N SER A 124 -7.24 -5.67 -11.13
CA SER A 124 -6.08 -5.59 -10.26
C SER A 124 -6.41 -5.35 -8.79
N ALA A 125 -5.52 -5.83 -7.92
CA ALA A 125 -5.56 -5.66 -6.47
C ALA A 125 -4.24 -5.10 -5.96
N VAL A 126 -4.30 -4.33 -4.89
CA VAL A 126 -3.14 -3.85 -4.16
C VAL A 126 -3.29 -4.21 -2.69
N ALA A 127 -2.24 -4.81 -2.14
CA ALA A 127 -2.06 -4.95 -0.72
C ALA A 127 -0.93 -4.06 -0.24
N PHE A 128 -0.90 -3.78 1.06
CA PHE A 128 0.12 -2.91 1.63
C PHE A 128 0.69 -3.45 2.94
N ALA A 129 1.96 -3.15 3.14
CA ALA A 129 2.66 -3.30 4.40
C ALA A 129 3.30 -1.97 4.83
N GLY A 130 3.51 -1.81 6.14
CA GLY A 130 4.11 -0.60 6.72
C GLY A 130 3.10 0.32 7.38
N THR A 131 3.30 1.63 7.24
CA THR A 131 2.51 2.65 7.96
C THR A 131 1.07 2.71 7.47
N VAL A 132 0.10 2.35 8.31
CA VAL A 132 -1.31 2.13 7.90
C VAL A 132 -1.94 3.37 7.27
N GLY A 133 -1.82 4.53 7.91
CA GLY A 133 -2.45 5.77 7.42
C GLY A 133 -1.93 6.19 6.04
N LEU A 134 -0.61 6.16 5.86
CA LEU A 134 0.03 6.49 4.59
C LEU A 134 -0.28 5.44 3.50
N ALA A 135 -0.44 4.18 3.89
CA ALA A 135 -0.77 3.13 2.95
C ALA A 135 -2.19 3.27 2.39
N LEU A 136 -3.15 3.61 3.24
CA LEU A 136 -4.53 3.88 2.80
C LEU A 136 -4.58 5.09 1.86
N GLU A 137 -3.81 6.15 2.16
CA GLU A 137 -3.70 7.32 1.27
C GLU A 137 -3.04 6.96 -0.07
N MET A 138 -1.95 6.18 -0.05
CA MET A 138 -1.27 5.69 -1.25
C MET A 138 -2.22 4.87 -2.13
N VAL A 139 -2.94 3.91 -1.56
CA VAL A 139 -3.91 3.10 -2.30
C VAL A 139 -4.99 3.97 -2.92
N ARG A 140 -5.53 4.93 -2.17
CA ARG A 140 -6.56 5.84 -2.68
C ARG A 140 -6.03 6.72 -3.81
N LEU A 141 -4.83 7.27 -3.67
CA LEU A 141 -4.18 8.05 -4.72
C LEU A 141 -3.96 7.21 -5.98
N PHE A 142 -3.54 5.96 -5.82
CA PHE A 142 -3.36 5.04 -6.94
C PHE A 142 -4.68 4.69 -7.65
N GLN A 143 -5.76 4.41 -6.90
CA GLN A 143 -7.09 4.19 -7.49
C GLN A 143 -7.55 5.39 -8.33
N VAL A 144 -7.38 6.61 -7.80
CA VAL A 144 -7.72 7.84 -8.52
C VAL A 144 -6.85 8.03 -9.75
N GLU A 145 -5.53 7.75 -9.66
CA GLU A 145 -4.62 7.80 -10.81
C GLU A 145 -5.08 6.88 -11.95
N LEU A 146 -5.48 5.65 -11.64
CA LEU A 146 -5.96 4.68 -12.62
C LEU A 146 -7.28 5.13 -13.27
N GLU A 147 -8.25 5.51 -12.44
CA GLU A 147 -9.57 5.94 -12.89
C GLU A 147 -9.50 7.26 -13.69
N HIS A 148 -8.60 8.17 -13.31
CA HIS A 148 -8.36 9.41 -14.02
C HIS A 148 -7.79 9.14 -15.42
N TYR A 149 -6.77 8.29 -15.54
CA TYR A 149 -6.21 7.90 -16.82
C TYR A 149 -7.27 7.29 -17.75
N GLU A 150 -8.05 6.33 -17.23
CA GLU A 150 -9.10 5.67 -18.00
C GLU A 150 -10.17 6.65 -18.51
N LYS A 151 -10.54 7.64 -17.69
CA LYS A 151 -11.48 8.69 -18.10
C LYS A 151 -10.91 9.65 -19.14
N MET A 152 -9.61 9.94 -19.09
CA MET A 152 -8.96 10.83 -20.06
C MET A 152 -8.72 10.13 -21.40
N GLU A 153 -8.18 8.92 -21.37
CA GLU A 153 -7.75 8.19 -22.57
C GLU A 153 -8.84 7.25 -23.10
N THR A 154 -9.96 7.09 -22.37
CA THR A 154 -11.08 6.19 -22.69
C THR A 154 -10.70 4.70 -22.79
N VAL A 155 -9.48 4.36 -22.36
CA VAL A 155 -8.95 3.00 -22.33
C VAL A 155 -8.20 2.77 -21.01
N PRO A 156 -8.29 1.57 -20.42
CA PRO A 156 -7.53 1.26 -19.22
C PRO A 156 -6.03 1.11 -19.55
N LEU A 157 -5.18 1.37 -18.55
CA LEU A 157 -3.75 1.07 -18.65
C LEU A 157 -3.51 -0.43 -18.84
N SER A 158 -2.42 -0.78 -19.54
CA SER A 158 -1.89 -2.14 -19.49
C SER A 158 -1.42 -2.47 -18.08
N LEU A 159 -1.42 -3.76 -17.69
CA LEU A 159 -1.00 -4.16 -16.35
C LEU A 159 0.43 -3.71 -15.98
N PRO A 160 1.45 -3.81 -16.87
CA PRO A 160 2.75 -3.19 -16.64
C PRO A 160 2.72 -1.65 -16.57
N GLY A 161 1.77 -1.00 -17.23
CA GLY A 161 1.52 0.43 -17.13
C GLY A 161 1.00 0.82 -15.74
N LYS A 162 0.00 0.09 -15.22
CA LYS A 162 -0.51 0.25 -13.85
C LYS A 162 0.60 0.05 -12.83
N ALA A 163 1.42 -0.98 -12.99
CA ALA A 163 2.55 -1.25 -12.10
C ALA A 163 3.57 -0.09 -12.06
N ARG A 164 3.85 0.54 -13.22
CA ARG A 164 4.71 1.73 -13.28
C ARG A 164 4.06 2.96 -12.64
N ARG A 165 2.75 3.16 -12.80
CA ARG A 165 2.00 4.24 -12.15
C ARG A 165 2.05 4.12 -10.63
N LEU A 166 1.84 2.93 -10.08
CA LEU A 166 2.00 2.70 -8.65
C LEU A 166 3.43 3.05 -8.18
N GLY A 167 4.44 2.73 -8.99
CA GLY A 167 5.83 3.14 -8.73
C GLY A 167 6.02 4.65 -8.55
N ALA A 168 5.37 5.46 -9.40
CA ALA A 168 5.39 6.91 -9.28
C ALA A 168 4.69 7.39 -7.98
N VAL A 169 3.59 6.75 -7.59
CA VAL A 169 2.91 7.03 -6.31
C VAL A 169 3.82 6.70 -5.12
N ILE A 170 4.56 5.58 -5.15
CA ILE A 170 5.52 5.22 -4.10
C ILE A 170 6.65 6.26 -4.01
N GLN A 171 7.21 6.67 -5.15
CA GLN A 171 8.25 7.70 -5.18
C GLN A 171 7.78 9.04 -4.62
N ALA A 172 6.50 9.37 -4.79
CA ALA A 172 5.90 10.56 -4.18
C ALA A 172 5.84 10.50 -2.64
N ASN A 173 6.18 9.36 -2.02
CA ASN A 173 6.22 9.19 -0.55
C ASN A 173 7.65 8.92 -0.02
N LEU A 174 8.68 9.01 -0.88
CA LEU A 174 10.05 8.64 -0.53
C LEU A 174 10.59 9.40 0.70
N ALA A 175 10.29 10.69 0.84
CA ALA A 175 10.74 11.50 1.97
C ALA A 175 10.22 10.95 3.32
N GLN A 176 8.95 10.57 3.38
CA GLN A 176 8.34 9.96 4.56
C GLN A 176 8.91 8.57 4.83
N ALA A 177 9.16 7.78 3.78
CA ALA A 177 9.79 6.47 3.91
C ALA A 177 11.20 6.56 4.52
N LEU A 178 12.01 7.54 4.10
CA LEU A 178 13.35 7.80 4.66
C LEU A 178 13.34 8.24 6.13
N GLN A 179 12.21 8.74 6.62
CA GLN A 179 11.98 9.08 8.02
C GLN A 179 11.44 7.92 8.86
N GLY A 180 11.32 6.72 8.28
CA GLY A 180 10.81 5.53 8.96
C GLY A 180 9.31 5.30 8.80
N LEU A 181 8.60 6.16 8.06
CA LEU A 181 7.17 6.02 7.75
C LEU A 181 6.97 5.30 6.40
N ALA A 182 7.71 4.22 6.18
CA ALA A 182 7.68 3.50 4.92
C ALA A 182 6.36 2.74 4.71
N VAL A 183 5.97 2.65 3.45
CA VAL A 183 4.89 1.79 2.95
C VAL A 183 5.45 1.02 1.77
N VAL A 184 5.26 -0.28 1.77
CA VAL A 184 5.63 -1.17 0.66
C VAL A 184 4.36 -1.87 0.17
N PRO A 185 3.90 -1.58 -1.05
CA PRO A 185 2.76 -2.27 -1.62
C PRO A 185 3.16 -3.58 -2.30
N LEU A 186 2.21 -4.52 -2.35
CA LEU A 186 2.23 -5.69 -3.20
C LEU A 186 1.11 -5.53 -4.21
N PHE A 187 1.42 -5.51 -5.51
CA PHE A 187 0.44 -5.29 -6.57
C PHE A 187 0.23 -6.57 -7.36
N THR A 188 -1.02 -6.85 -7.71
CA THR A 188 -1.36 -8.00 -8.53
C THR A 188 -2.40 -7.62 -9.55
N GLY A 189 -2.42 -8.32 -10.67
CA GLY A 189 -3.51 -8.18 -11.62
C GLY A 189 -3.62 -9.35 -12.56
N TYR A 190 -4.77 -9.44 -13.20
CA TYR A 190 -5.01 -10.35 -14.31
C TYR A 190 -4.75 -9.58 -15.60
N ASP A 191 -4.00 -10.17 -16.52
CA ASP A 191 -3.83 -9.64 -17.87
C ASP A 191 -4.79 -10.36 -18.83
N PRO A 192 -5.89 -9.71 -19.27
CA PRO A 192 -6.84 -10.33 -20.20
C PRO A 192 -6.22 -10.70 -21.55
N GLY A 193 -5.10 -10.05 -21.93
CA GLY A 193 -4.41 -10.33 -23.18
C GLY A 193 -3.63 -11.65 -23.17
N THR A 194 -3.10 -12.05 -22.00
CA THR A 194 -2.36 -13.32 -21.85
C THR A 194 -3.15 -14.40 -21.11
N GLY A 195 -4.21 -14.02 -20.39
CA GLY A 195 -4.96 -14.91 -19.52
C GLY A 195 -4.23 -15.29 -18.22
N GLU A 196 -3.24 -14.49 -17.82
CA GLU A 196 -2.35 -14.79 -16.70
C GLU A 196 -2.52 -13.80 -15.55
N GLY A 197 -2.47 -14.31 -14.32
CA GLY A 197 -2.22 -13.50 -13.14
C GLY A 197 -0.75 -13.10 -13.06
N ARG A 198 -0.46 -11.88 -12.60
CA ARG A 198 0.91 -11.38 -12.38
C ARG A 198 1.04 -10.72 -11.02
N ILE A 199 2.24 -10.82 -10.45
CA ILE A 199 2.61 -10.22 -9.17
C ILE A 199 3.73 -9.21 -9.39
N TYR A 200 3.55 -7.98 -8.88
CA TYR A 200 4.55 -6.92 -8.89
C TYR A 200 4.91 -6.52 -7.45
N THR A 201 6.20 -6.48 -7.19
CA THR A 201 6.79 -6.09 -5.92
C THR A 201 7.54 -4.77 -6.07
N TYR A 202 7.76 -4.10 -4.94
CA TYR A 202 8.35 -2.78 -4.90
C TYR A 202 9.30 -2.64 -3.71
N ASP A 203 10.26 -1.75 -3.86
CA ASP A 203 10.96 -1.15 -2.72
C ASP A 203 10.53 0.31 -2.57
N ILE A 204 11.13 1.01 -1.61
CA ILE A 204 10.86 2.43 -1.37
C ILE A 204 11.23 3.35 -2.55
N THR A 205 11.99 2.87 -3.53
CA THR A 205 12.35 3.61 -4.75
C THR A 205 11.27 3.52 -5.83
N GLY A 206 10.28 2.64 -5.64
CA GLY A 206 9.10 2.53 -6.51
C GLY A 206 9.35 1.84 -7.86
N ALA A 207 10.49 1.20 -8.08
CA ALA A 207 10.72 0.43 -9.30
C ALA A 207 9.93 -0.90 -9.25
N PRO A 208 8.97 -1.15 -10.16
CA PRO A 208 8.23 -2.41 -10.16
C PRO A 208 9.15 -3.57 -10.57
N GLN A 209 9.10 -4.67 -9.81
CA GLN A 209 9.72 -5.95 -10.16
C GLN A 209 8.65 -7.02 -10.28
N GLU A 210 8.71 -7.85 -11.32
CA GLU A 210 7.77 -8.96 -11.48
C GLU A 210 8.25 -10.16 -10.66
N ALA A 211 7.40 -10.62 -9.74
CA ALA A 211 7.59 -11.87 -9.03
C ALA A 211 6.83 -12.99 -9.75
N ARG A 212 7.42 -14.19 -9.78
CA ARG A 212 6.79 -15.39 -10.34
C ARG A 212 6.24 -16.24 -9.22
N ASP A 213 5.16 -16.96 -9.49
CA ASP A 213 4.55 -17.96 -8.60
C ASP A 213 3.91 -17.37 -7.34
N PHE A 214 4.69 -16.77 -6.46
CA PHE A 214 4.20 -16.19 -5.22
C PHE A 214 5.17 -15.15 -4.64
N HIS A 215 4.63 -14.29 -3.78
CA HIS A 215 5.41 -13.36 -2.97
C HIS A 215 4.74 -13.05 -1.64
N ALA A 216 5.50 -12.52 -0.69
CA ALA A 216 4.94 -11.95 0.53
C ALA A 216 5.77 -10.75 0.99
N ASP A 217 5.10 -9.79 1.61
CA ASP A 217 5.68 -8.55 2.13
C ASP A 217 5.21 -8.26 3.56
N GLY A 218 5.98 -7.43 4.25
CA GLY A 218 5.76 -7.05 5.64
C GLY A 218 6.49 -7.92 6.67
N SER A 219 6.15 -7.79 7.95
CA SER A 219 6.94 -8.31 9.08
C SER A 219 7.03 -9.84 9.11
N GLY A 220 5.92 -10.54 8.83
CA GLY A 220 5.87 -12.00 8.76
C GLY A 220 6.21 -12.58 7.38
N SER A 221 6.66 -11.75 6.42
CA SER A 221 6.95 -12.24 5.06
C SER A 221 8.00 -13.36 4.99
N PRO A 222 9.07 -13.39 5.80
CA PRO A 222 10.04 -14.49 5.73
C PRO A 222 9.41 -15.85 6.04
N TYR A 223 8.48 -15.88 6.99
CA TYR A 223 7.77 -17.07 7.42
C TYR A 223 6.71 -17.49 6.39
N ALA A 224 5.93 -16.52 5.89
CA ALA A 224 4.97 -16.75 4.80
C ALA A 224 5.67 -17.30 3.55
N LEU A 225 6.81 -16.74 3.15
CA LEU A 225 7.62 -17.23 2.02
C LEU A 225 8.15 -18.64 2.28
N GLY A 226 8.55 -18.95 3.52
CA GLY A 226 8.95 -20.29 3.94
C GLY A 226 7.85 -21.33 3.75
N ALA A 227 6.63 -21.00 4.18
CA ALA A 227 5.44 -21.82 3.99
C ALA A 227 5.06 -21.97 2.51
N LEU A 228 4.94 -20.84 1.78
CA LEU A 228 4.62 -20.82 0.35
C LEU A 228 5.59 -21.68 -0.47
N LYS A 229 6.89 -21.63 -0.16
CA LYS A 229 7.91 -22.45 -0.82
C LYS A 229 7.68 -23.96 -0.72
N LYS A 230 6.88 -24.42 0.25
CA LYS A 230 6.54 -25.84 0.45
C LYS A 230 5.12 -26.18 -0.01
N LEU A 231 4.19 -25.26 0.17
CA LEU A 231 2.77 -25.51 -0.04
C LEU A 231 2.31 -25.17 -1.46
N TYR A 232 2.96 -24.21 -2.10
CA TYR A 232 2.59 -23.77 -3.44
C TYR A 232 2.80 -24.86 -4.50
N ARG A 233 1.82 -24.99 -5.39
CA ARG A 233 1.91 -25.76 -6.62
C ARG A 233 1.32 -24.94 -7.77
N ARG A 234 1.78 -25.16 -9.00
CA ARG A 234 1.28 -24.43 -10.18
C ARG A 234 -0.14 -24.83 -10.58
N ASP A 235 -0.62 -25.97 -10.10
CA ASP A 235 -1.91 -26.58 -10.45
C ASP A 235 -2.96 -26.43 -9.34
N LEU A 236 -2.78 -25.48 -8.42
CA LEU A 236 -3.72 -25.23 -7.33
C LEU A 236 -5.10 -24.88 -7.87
N SER A 237 -6.15 -25.54 -7.36
CA SER A 237 -7.51 -25.04 -7.54
C SER A 237 -7.69 -23.70 -6.80
N LEU A 238 -8.77 -22.98 -7.08
CA LEU A 238 -9.08 -21.75 -6.36
C LEU A 238 -9.21 -21.97 -4.84
N GLU A 239 -9.77 -23.10 -4.43
CA GLU A 239 -9.94 -23.47 -3.03
C GLU A 239 -8.60 -23.89 -2.40
N ASP A 240 -7.77 -24.64 -3.11
CA ASP A 240 -6.42 -24.98 -2.65
C ASP A 240 -5.54 -23.73 -2.53
N ALA A 241 -5.63 -22.80 -3.47
CA ALA A 241 -4.95 -21.51 -3.43
C ALA A 241 -5.34 -20.72 -2.17
N ALA A 242 -6.64 -20.61 -1.88
CA ALA A 242 -7.13 -19.96 -0.67
C ALA A 242 -6.64 -20.67 0.60
N THR A 243 -6.64 -22.00 0.60
CA THR A 243 -6.13 -22.81 1.71
C THR A 243 -4.63 -22.57 1.93
N VAL A 244 -3.83 -22.52 0.86
CA VAL A 244 -2.40 -22.20 0.92
C VAL A 244 -2.17 -20.79 1.48
N CYS A 245 -2.98 -19.80 1.06
CA CYS A 245 -2.92 -18.44 1.62
C CYS A 245 -3.17 -18.44 3.14
N VAL A 246 -4.19 -19.15 3.62
CA VAL A 246 -4.50 -19.24 5.05
C VAL A 246 -3.42 -19.98 5.82
N GLN A 247 -2.90 -21.09 5.29
CA GLN A 247 -1.80 -21.84 5.91
C GLN A 247 -0.54 -20.97 6.04
N ALA A 248 -0.16 -20.27 4.97
CA ALA A 248 1.00 -19.38 5.00
C ALA A 248 0.83 -18.21 5.96
N MET A 249 -0.40 -17.67 6.08
CA MET A 249 -0.70 -16.63 7.06
C MET A 249 -0.69 -17.14 8.50
N PHE A 250 -1.13 -18.39 8.72
CA PHE A 250 -1.02 -19.06 10.00
C PHE A 250 0.44 -19.23 10.41
N ASP A 251 1.28 -19.77 9.53
CA ASP A 251 2.72 -19.95 9.80
C ASP A 251 3.41 -18.60 10.05
N ALA A 252 3.02 -17.54 9.32
CA ALA A 252 3.53 -16.20 9.60
C ALA A 252 3.13 -15.69 10.98
N ALA A 253 1.89 -15.93 11.41
CA ALA A 253 1.42 -15.51 12.73
C ALA A 253 2.00 -16.32 13.89
N ASP A 254 2.48 -17.55 13.63
CA ASP A 254 3.10 -18.41 14.65
C ASP A 254 4.47 -17.86 15.07
N ASP A 255 5.21 -17.27 14.13
CA ASP A 255 6.56 -16.75 14.35
C ASP A 255 6.68 -15.21 14.35
N ASP A 256 5.67 -14.46 13.89
CA ASP A 256 5.63 -12.99 13.92
C ASP A 256 4.48 -12.43 14.76
N THR A 257 4.84 -11.79 15.89
CA THR A 257 3.87 -11.16 16.80
C THR A 257 3.09 -9.99 16.18
N ALA A 258 3.63 -9.33 15.15
CA ALA A 258 2.95 -8.25 14.45
C ALA A 258 1.90 -8.76 13.44
N THR A 259 1.95 -10.04 13.08
CA THR A 259 0.99 -10.71 12.21
C THR A 259 -0.18 -11.29 13.01
N GLY A 260 -1.41 -11.06 12.53
CA GLY A 260 -2.62 -11.63 13.11
C GLY A 260 -3.04 -12.93 12.43
N GLY A 261 -2.85 -14.06 13.11
CA GLY A 261 -3.40 -15.35 12.67
C GLY A 261 -4.93 -15.42 12.79
N PRO A 262 -5.56 -16.50 12.29
CA PRO A 262 -6.99 -16.76 12.47
C PRO A 262 -7.41 -16.68 13.95
N ASP A 263 -8.49 -15.94 14.24
CA ASP A 263 -9.10 -15.82 15.57
C ASP A 263 -10.54 -16.34 15.53
N PRO A 264 -10.77 -17.65 15.77
CA PRO A 264 -12.11 -18.23 15.74
C PRO A 264 -13.05 -17.68 16.82
N MET A 265 -12.51 -17.22 17.96
CA MET A 265 -13.31 -16.68 19.06
C MET A 265 -13.97 -15.37 18.67
N ARG A 266 -13.25 -14.51 17.93
CA ARG A 266 -13.76 -13.23 17.44
C ARG A 266 -14.27 -13.30 16.00
N ARG A 267 -14.13 -14.46 15.35
CA ARG A 267 -14.38 -14.68 13.91
C ARG A 267 -13.60 -13.69 13.04
N ILE A 268 -12.33 -13.45 13.38
CA ILE A 268 -11.46 -12.58 12.59
C ILE A 268 -10.49 -13.45 11.79
N TYR A 269 -10.59 -13.35 10.47
CA TYR A 269 -9.81 -14.15 9.52
C TYR A 269 -9.09 -13.25 8.52
N PRO A 270 -8.02 -13.74 7.86
CA PRO A 270 -7.34 -12.98 6.81
C PRO A 270 -8.32 -12.52 5.71
N THR A 271 -8.13 -11.33 5.14
CA THR A 271 -8.86 -10.97 3.91
C THR A 271 -8.21 -11.74 2.75
N ILE A 272 -9.03 -12.37 1.90
CA ILE A 272 -8.56 -12.98 0.65
C ILE A 272 -9.33 -12.37 -0.52
N ALA A 273 -8.59 -11.91 -1.53
CA ALA A 273 -9.14 -11.47 -2.79
C ALA A 273 -8.52 -12.26 -3.94
N VAL A 274 -9.27 -12.36 -5.02
CA VAL A 274 -8.86 -13.05 -6.23
C VAL A 274 -9.16 -12.16 -7.44
N VAL A 275 -8.26 -12.21 -8.42
CA VAL A 275 -8.40 -11.47 -9.68
C VAL A 275 -8.28 -12.48 -10.82
N THR A 276 -9.34 -12.59 -11.61
CA THR A 276 -9.49 -13.55 -12.71
C THR A 276 -10.01 -12.83 -13.96
N GLU A 277 -10.42 -13.58 -14.99
CA GLU A 277 -11.15 -13.04 -16.15
C GLU A 277 -12.47 -12.35 -15.79
N ASP A 278 -13.10 -12.73 -14.68
CA ASP A 278 -14.28 -12.04 -14.12
C ASP A 278 -13.94 -10.75 -13.35
N GLY A 279 -12.66 -10.37 -13.28
CA GLY A 279 -12.17 -9.22 -12.52
C GLY A 279 -11.90 -9.52 -11.04
N TYR A 280 -11.73 -8.44 -10.26
CA TYR A 280 -11.48 -8.47 -8.83
C TYR A 280 -12.73 -8.90 -8.06
N ARG A 281 -12.57 -9.88 -7.16
CA ARG A 281 -13.55 -10.19 -6.13
C ARG A 281 -12.90 -10.56 -4.81
N ARG A 282 -13.55 -10.22 -3.71
CA ARG A 282 -13.21 -10.77 -2.39
C ARG A 282 -13.85 -12.13 -2.22
N LEU A 283 -13.14 -13.05 -1.58
CA LEU A 283 -13.77 -14.29 -1.13
C LEU A 283 -14.77 -13.96 -0.02
N PRO A 284 -15.96 -14.57 -0.04
CA PRO A 284 -16.94 -14.44 1.03
C PRO A 284 -16.36 -14.83 2.40
N GLU A 285 -16.77 -14.13 3.45
CA GLU A 285 -16.24 -14.34 4.80
C GLU A 285 -16.58 -15.74 5.36
N ASP A 286 -17.74 -16.28 5.01
CA ASP A 286 -18.15 -17.65 5.32
C ASP A 286 -17.23 -18.68 4.65
N GLN A 287 -16.83 -18.45 3.40
CA GLN A 287 -15.86 -19.31 2.71
C GLN A 287 -14.49 -19.26 3.38
N VAL A 288 -13.97 -18.06 3.68
CA VAL A 288 -12.64 -17.90 4.29
C VAL A 288 -12.62 -18.43 5.72
N SER A 289 -13.69 -18.21 6.49
CA SER A 289 -13.81 -18.74 7.86
C SER A 289 -13.84 -20.26 7.89
N ALA A 290 -14.56 -20.91 6.98
CA ALA A 290 -14.57 -22.37 6.89
C ALA A 290 -13.17 -22.95 6.63
N ILE A 291 -12.43 -22.36 5.67
CA ILE A 291 -11.04 -22.76 5.38
C ILE A 291 -10.16 -22.52 6.61
N ALA A 292 -10.26 -21.36 7.25
CA ALA A 292 -9.44 -21.03 8.41
C ALA A 292 -9.72 -21.91 9.63
N GLU A 293 -10.98 -22.24 9.89
CA GLU A 293 -11.36 -23.16 10.96
C GLU A 293 -10.86 -24.58 10.68
N GLU A 294 -10.87 -25.03 9.42
CA GLU A 294 -10.27 -26.30 9.03
C GLU A 294 -8.75 -26.30 9.21
N VAL A 295 -8.06 -25.23 8.79
CA VAL A 295 -6.62 -25.07 9.01
C VAL A 295 -6.31 -25.13 10.52
N VAL A 296 -7.02 -24.37 11.34
CA VAL A 296 -6.82 -24.35 12.80
C VAL A 296 -7.07 -25.72 13.42
N ARG A 297 -8.15 -26.42 13.03
CA ARG A 297 -8.43 -27.79 13.47
C ARG A 297 -7.31 -28.74 13.06
N GLY A 298 -6.84 -28.67 11.82
CA GLY A 298 -5.72 -29.46 11.34
C GLY A 298 -4.43 -29.21 12.13
N ARG A 299 -4.18 -27.97 12.58
CA ARG A 299 -3.03 -27.61 13.43
C ARG A 299 -3.14 -28.15 14.86
N MET A 300 -4.36 -28.39 15.37
CA MET A 300 -4.53 -29.07 16.67
C MET A 300 -4.11 -30.54 16.61
N GLU A 301 -4.27 -31.19 15.46
CA GLU A 301 -3.87 -32.59 15.23
C GLU A 301 -2.41 -32.70 14.81
N ASN A 302 -1.96 -31.79 13.94
CA ASN A 302 -0.58 -31.71 13.44
C ASN A 302 -0.09 -30.25 13.49
N PRO A 303 0.56 -29.82 14.58
CA PRO A 303 0.99 -28.43 14.78
C PRO A 303 1.88 -27.88 13.68
N GLY A 304 2.74 -28.73 13.09
CA GLY A 304 3.64 -28.34 12.00
C GLY A 304 2.96 -28.15 10.64
N GLY A 305 1.66 -28.40 10.54
CA GLY A 305 0.90 -28.23 9.31
C GLY A 305 1.16 -29.31 8.25
N PRO A 306 0.59 -29.15 7.05
CA PRO A 306 0.76 -30.11 5.97
C PRO A 306 2.22 -30.23 5.52
N THR A 307 2.68 -31.47 5.35
CA THR A 307 4.05 -31.76 4.88
C THR A 307 4.08 -31.92 3.37
N ALA A 308 5.01 -31.23 2.70
CA ALA A 308 5.28 -31.49 1.29
C ALA A 308 5.90 -32.90 1.11
N PRO A 309 5.38 -33.73 0.19
CA PRO A 309 5.95 -35.04 -0.08
C PRO A 309 7.38 -34.90 -0.62
N LEU A 310 8.28 -35.79 -0.18
CA LEU A 310 9.69 -35.77 -0.58
C LEU A 310 9.92 -36.39 -1.96
N ARG A 311 8.96 -37.18 -2.47
CA ARG A 311 9.01 -37.93 -3.73
C ARG A 311 7.61 -38.11 -4.28
#